data_AF-A0AAU3ZE91-F1
#
_entry.id   AF-A0AAU3ZE91-F1
#
_cell.length_a   1.000
_cell.length_b   1.000
_cell.length_c   1.000
_cell.angle_alpha   90.00
_cell.angle_beta   90.00
_cell.angle_gamma   90.00
#
_symmetry.space_group_name_H-M   'P 1'
#
loop_
_entity.id
_entity.type
_entity.pdbx_description
1 polymer ?
#
loop_
_entity_poly.entity_id
_entity_poly.type
_entity_poly.pdbx_seq_one_letter_code
_entity_poly.pdbx_strand_id
1 'polypeptide(L)'
;MSGPGRQHPFVEDPMARKPVTWYIATPADGTIEKSRRAGTPVNLAANVGQIIEHPNPCRNKWFDESDFSYFRMVKRVGEALEDTAIWPVTWPIRLWIVEPLGETGNWSQRYYPYRLLSHQIRVLEETDAHRALGPAGRDVLTVIQQEIPERAARWAADWDADPEGMWSRKWNWEQCGGRTCGSGRWAESVAFATSYARRESAAQSWIEHLAQDTVDQALADTDASRGGRLYAYGRARGLAVAAQHQNRFEPYVLDALRGVGLDAPVPAAA
;
A
#
# COMPACT_ATOMS: atom_id res chain seq x y z
N MET A 1 -7.73 42.70 60.56
CA MET A 1 -7.57 41.26 60.29
C MET A 1 -8.11 40.99 58.90
N SER A 2 -7.22 41.04 57.91
CA SER A 2 -7.55 40.86 56.49
C SER A 2 -6.89 39.56 56.03
N GLY A 3 -7.71 38.61 55.58
CA GLY A 3 -7.23 37.32 55.08
C GLY A 3 -6.61 37.44 53.68
N PRO A 4 -5.51 36.73 53.38
CA PRO A 4 -4.94 36.73 52.05
C PRO A 4 -5.77 35.85 51.10
N GLY A 5 -6.11 36.41 49.95
CA GLY A 5 -6.90 35.78 48.90
C GLY A 5 -6.19 34.58 48.28
N ARG A 6 -6.96 33.50 48.08
CA ARG A 6 -6.56 32.37 47.24
C ARG A 6 -6.62 32.83 45.79
N GLN A 7 -5.47 32.87 45.14
CA GLN A 7 -5.35 32.93 43.69
C GLN A 7 -5.92 31.63 43.11
N HIS A 8 -6.88 31.75 42.20
CA HIS A 8 -7.32 30.65 41.36
C HIS A 8 -6.15 30.17 40.48
N PRO A 9 -5.84 28.87 40.42
CA PRO A 9 -4.86 28.38 39.47
C PRO A 9 -5.41 28.51 38.05
N PHE A 10 -4.50 28.92 37.17
CA PHE A 10 -4.61 28.92 35.71
C PHE A 10 -5.37 27.69 35.21
N VAL A 11 -6.39 27.92 34.39
CA VAL A 11 -6.95 26.89 33.51
C VAL A 11 -5.86 26.55 32.51
N GLU A 12 -5.26 25.37 32.64
CA GLU A 12 -4.39 24.80 31.61
C GLU A 12 -5.20 24.67 30.32
N ASP A 13 -4.68 25.29 29.26
CA ASP A 13 -5.10 25.13 27.88
C ASP A 13 -5.14 23.62 27.55
N PRO A 14 -6.28 23.03 27.13
CA PRO A 14 -6.36 21.61 26.87
C PRO A 14 -5.37 21.25 25.76
N MET A 15 -4.28 20.58 26.15
CA MET A 15 -3.16 20.12 25.32
C MET A 15 -3.51 20.11 23.83
N ALA A 16 -3.02 21.10 23.09
CA ALA A 16 -3.14 21.17 21.64
C ALA A 16 -2.66 19.85 21.03
N ARG A 17 -3.60 18.96 20.71
CA ARG A 17 -3.32 17.68 20.08
C ARG A 17 -2.60 18.00 18.76
N LYS A 18 -1.48 17.33 18.50
CA LYS A 18 -0.79 17.45 17.21
C LYS A 18 -1.82 17.29 16.08
N PRO A 19 -1.81 18.18 15.07
CA PRO A 19 -2.73 18.06 13.94
C PRO A 19 -2.60 16.68 13.31
N VAL A 20 -3.74 16.01 13.12
CA VAL A 20 -3.78 14.70 12.43
C VAL A 20 -3.99 14.97 10.95
N THR A 21 -3.05 14.51 10.12
CA THR A 21 -3.18 14.55 8.66
C THR A 21 -4.08 13.41 8.18
N TRP A 22 -5.05 13.72 7.32
CA TRP A 22 -5.95 12.74 6.71
C TRP A 22 -5.71 12.66 5.21
N TYR A 23 -5.79 11.45 4.67
CA TYR A 23 -5.47 11.16 3.27
C TYR A 23 -6.66 10.55 2.53
N ILE A 24 -6.78 10.89 1.24
CA ILE A 24 -7.62 10.22 0.24
C ILE A 24 -6.76 9.97 -1.00
N ALA A 25 -6.85 8.77 -1.58
CA ALA A 25 -6.25 8.47 -2.88
C ALA A 25 -7.29 8.47 -3.99
N THR A 26 -6.90 8.94 -5.18
CA THR A 26 -7.74 8.91 -6.39
C THR A 26 -6.93 8.40 -7.59
N PRO A 27 -7.56 7.96 -8.68
CA PRO A 27 -6.89 7.83 -9.97
C PRO A 27 -6.25 9.14 -10.44
N ALA A 28 -5.49 9.07 -11.54
CA ALA A 28 -4.76 10.18 -12.12
C ALA A 28 -5.64 11.40 -12.47
N ASP A 29 -6.93 11.22 -12.74
CA ASP A 29 -7.85 12.32 -13.05
C ASP A 29 -8.32 13.11 -11.82
N GLY A 30 -8.02 12.64 -10.59
CA GLY A 30 -8.38 13.32 -9.36
C GLY A 30 -9.79 13.02 -8.83
N THR A 31 -10.56 12.16 -9.49
CA THR A 31 -11.95 11.86 -9.09
C THR A 31 -11.99 10.68 -8.12
N ILE A 32 -12.73 10.79 -7.02
CA ILE A 32 -12.91 9.65 -6.09
C ILE A 32 -13.64 8.52 -6.82
N GLU A 33 -13.00 7.35 -6.98
CA GLU A 33 -13.55 6.27 -7.79
C GLU A 33 -14.90 5.74 -7.28
N LYS A 34 -15.07 5.66 -5.96
CA LYS A 34 -16.36 5.31 -5.35
C LYS A 34 -17.47 6.31 -5.69
N SER A 35 -17.14 7.60 -5.73
CA SER A 35 -18.10 8.67 -6.10
C SER A 35 -18.51 8.58 -7.57
N ARG A 36 -17.56 8.25 -8.45
CA ARG A 36 -17.80 8.00 -9.88
C ARG A 36 -18.77 6.83 -10.06
N ARG A 37 -18.52 5.71 -9.38
CA ARG A 37 -19.40 4.52 -9.42
C ARG A 37 -20.79 4.77 -8.88
N ALA A 38 -20.91 5.65 -7.87
CA ALA A 38 -22.18 6.07 -7.31
C ALA A 38 -22.93 7.10 -8.16
N GLY A 39 -22.41 7.52 -9.32
CA GLY A 39 -23.05 8.48 -10.22
C GLY A 39 -23.00 9.94 -9.73
N THR A 40 -22.22 10.24 -8.71
CA THR A 40 -22.06 11.59 -8.14
C THR A 40 -20.57 11.94 -8.02
N PRO A 41 -19.88 12.11 -9.17
CA PRO A 41 -18.42 12.21 -9.19
C PRO A 41 -17.93 13.46 -8.44
N VAL A 42 -17.00 13.25 -7.51
CA VAL A 42 -16.30 14.29 -6.76
C VAL A 42 -14.84 14.32 -7.21
N ASN A 43 -14.44 15.41 -7.85
CA ASN A 43 -13.07 15.63 -8.29
C ASN A 43 -12.29 16.48 -7.28
N LEU A 44 -11.30 15.90 -6.61
CA LEU A 44 -10.51 16.59 -5.58
C LEU A 44 -9.54 17.61 -6.19
N ALA A 45 -9.02 17.34 -7.38
CA ALA A 45 -8.10 18.23 -8.07
C ALA A 45 -8.73 19.57 -8.46
N ALA A 46 -10.00 19.56 -8.85
CA ALA A 46 -10.77 20.75 -9.16
C ALA A 46 -11.19 21.57 -7.92
N ASN A 47 -11.02 21.02 -6.72
CA ASN A 47 -11.54 21.57 -5.47
C ASN A 47 -10.45 21.83 -4.42
N VAL A 48 -9.18 21.93 -4.82
CA VAL A 48 -8.09 22.30 -3.91
C VAL A 48 -8.36 23.66 -3.27
N GLY A 49 -8.24 23.73 -1.94
CA GLY A 49 -8.58 24.89 -1.11
C GLY A 49 -10.08 25.06 -0.81
N GLN A 50 -10.95 24.24 -1.42
CA GLN A 50 -12.40 24.37 -1.26
C GLN A 50 -12.98 23.37 -0.27
N ILE A 51 -14.15 23.73 0.26
CA ILE A 51 -14.99 22.84 1.06
C ILE A 51 -15.94 22.11 0.11
N ILE A 52 -15.99 20.79 0.24
CA ILE A 52 -16.88 19.91 -0.53
C ILE A 52 -17.89 19.30 0.43
N GLU A 53 -19.17 19.51 0.15
CA GLU A 53 -20.26 18.74 0.77
C GLU A 53 -20.46 17.44 0.01
N HIS A 54 -20.72 16.35 0.74
CA HIS A 54 -20.94 15.06 0.14
C HIS A 54 -22.22 15.11 -0.71
N PRO A 55 -22.17 14.76 -2.00
CA PRO A 55 -23.28 14.99 -2.93
C PRO A 55 -24.49 14.08 -2.69
N ASN A 56 -24.30 12.98 -1.95
CA ASN A 56 -25.35 12.03 -1.62
C ASN A 56 -25.17 11.53 -0.17
N PRO A 57 -25.36 12.39 0.85
CA PRO A 57 -25.16 11.99 2.23
C PRO A 57 -26.23 10.97 2.63
N CYS A 58 -25.86 10.04 3.50
CA CYS A 58 -26.70 8.95 3.99
C CYS A 58 -28.14 9.40 4.30
N ARG A 59 -29.16 8.67 3.83
CA ARG A 59 -30.58 8.99 4.15
C ARG A 59 -30.86 9.01 5.66
N ASN A 60 -30.15 8.20 6.44
CA ASN A 60 -30.30 8.07 7.90
C ASN A 60 -29.13 8.66 8.69
N LYS A 61 -28.45 9.66 8.10
CA LYS A 61 -27.36 10.45 8.69
C LYS A 61 -26.08 9.72 9.13
N TRP A 62 -26.05 8.47 9.61
CA TRP A 62 -24.78 7.85 10.05
C TRP A 62 -24.67 6.31 9.96
N PHE A 63 -25.65 5.61 9.39
CA PHE A 63 -25.68 4.13 9.34
C PHE A 63 -25.86 3.54 7.94
N ASP A 64 -25.58 4.31 6.89
CA ASP A 64 -25.64 3.82 5.52
C ASP A 64 -24.31 3.21 5.08
N GLU A 65 -24.32 1.91 4.75
CA GLU A 65 -23.17 1.16 4.24
C GLU A 65 -23.00 1.25 2.72
N SER A 66 -23.79 2.09 2.02
CA SER A 66 -23.65 2.23 0.57
C SER A 66 -22.23 2.65 0.14
N ASP A 67 -21.90 2.31 -1.11
CA ASP A 67 -20.53 2.39 -1.63
C ASP A 67 -19.92 3.80 -1.50
N PHE A 68 -20.74 4.86 -1.61
CA PHE A 68 -20.31 6.24 -1.43
C PHE A 68 -21.37 7.06 -0.69
N SER A 69 -21.38 6.90 0.64
CA SER A 69 -22.24 7.64 1.57
C SER A 69 -21.48 8.62 2.47
N TYR A 70 -20.15 8.47 2.54
CA TYR A 70 -19.22 9.37 3.23
C TYR A 70 -17.92 9.52 2.44
N PHE A 71 -17.23 10.64 2.67
CA PHE A 71 -15.80 10.70 2.42
C PHE A 71 -15.08 9.80 3.42
N ARG A 72 -14.33 8.83 2.90
CA ARG A 72 -13.53 7.89 3.68
C ARG A 72 -12.08 8.37 3.65
N MET A 73 -11.55 8.69 4.82
CA MET A 73 -10.21 9.23 4.97
C MET A 73 -9.40 8.34 5.92
N VAL A 74 -8.08 8.29 5.74
CA VAL A 74 -7.20 7.55 6.64
C VAL A 74 -6.09 8.44 7.19
N LYS A 75 -5.67 8.22 8.43
CA LYS A 75 -4.54 8.95 9.03
C LYS A 75 -3.19 8.28 8.81
N ARG A 76 -3.18 7.01 8.40
CA ARG A 76 -1.98 6.24 8.07
C ARG A 76 -1.86 6.19 6.55
N VAL A 77 -0.80 6.80 6.02
CA VAL A 77 -0.63 6.96 4.57
C VAL A 77 -0.50 5.61 3.83
N GLY A 78 0.06 4.58 4.47
CA GLY A 78 0.13 3.22 3.92
C GLY A 78 -1.23 2.49 3.82
N GLU A 79 -2.30 3.07 4.38
CA GLU A 79 -3.68 2.59 4.20
C GLU A 79 -4.46 3.45 3.20
N ALA A 80 -3.85 4.48 2.60
CA ALA A 80 -4.56 5.39 1.69
C ALA A 80 -5.10 4.69 0.43
N LEU A 81 -4.54 3.52 0.12
CA LEU A 81 -4.91 2.66 -1.00
C LEU A 81 -5.97 1.62 -0.62
N GLU A 82 -6.32 1.51 0.66
CA GLU A 82 -7.35 0.59 1.16
C GLU A 82 -8.74 1.06 0.68
N ASP A 83 -9.52 0.14 0.11
CA ASP A 83 -10.94 0.37 -0.15
C ASP A 83 -11.22 1.61 -1.03
N THR A 84 -10.28 1.96 -1.92
CA THR A 84 -10.39 3.08 -2.86
C THR A 84 -11.29 2.78 -4.05
N ALA A 85 -11.58 1.49 -4.29
CA ALA A 85 -12.24 0.94 -5.47
C ALA A 85 -11.46 1.13 -6.79
N ILE A 86 -10.25 1.69 -6.77
CA ILE A 86 -9.41 1.84 -7.97
C ILE A 86 -9.02 0.45 -8.47
N TRP A 87 -9.61 0.04 -9.59
CA TRP A 87 -9.35 -1.25 -10.24
C TRP A 87 -9.51 -1.11 -11.76
N PRO A 88 -8.57 -1.64 -12.58
CA PRO A 88 -7.32 -2.30 -12.19
C PRO A 88 -6.40 -1.38 -11.38
N VAL A 89 -5.51 -2.00 -10.58
CA VAL A 89 -4.46 -1.24 -9.87
C VAL A 89 -3.65 -0.51 -10.92
N THR A 90 -3.58 0.81 -10.82
CA THR A 90 -2.92 1.66 -11.81
C THR A 90 -2.05 2.67 -11.10
N TRP A 91 -0.87 2.90 -11.66
CA TRP A 91 0.06 3.94 -11.22
C TRP A 91 0.39 4.87 -12.39
N PRO A 92 0.44 6.20 -12.21
CA PRO A 92 0.33 6.92 -10.94
C PRO A 92 -1.12 7.10 -10.45
N ILE A 93 -1.27 7.08 -9.12
CA ILE A 93 -2.42 7.64 -8.41
C ILE A 93 -2.14 9.09 -7.99
N ARG A 94 -3.15 9.79 -7.50
CA ARG A 94 -2.99 11.07 -6.79
C ARG A 94 -3.33 10.89 -5.32
N LEU A 95 -2.58 11.55 -4.45
CA LEU A 95 -2.74 11.47 -3.00
C LEU A 95 -3.01 12.86 -2.44
N TRP A 96 -4.10 12.97 -1.69
CA TRP A 96 -4.64 14.24 -1.22
C TRP A 96 -4.56 14.33 0.28
N ILE A 97 -4.15 15.49 0.79
CA ILE A 97 -4.32 15.85 2.19
C ILE A 97 -5.65 16.59 2.33
N VAL A 98 -6.49 16.12 3.23
CA VAL A 98 -7.83 16.69 3.46
C VAL A 98 -8.04 16.99 4.95
N GLU A 99 -8.92 17.95 5.21
CA GLU A 99 -9.41 18.26 6.54
C GLU A 99 -10.88 17.80 6.64
N PRO A 100 -11.23 16.89 7.57
CA PRO A 100 -12.62 16.57 7.84
C PRO A 100 -13.30 17.77 8.52
N LEU A 101 -14.47 18.13 8.05
CA LEU A 101 -15.30 19.19 8.62
C LEU A 101 -16.62 18.62 9.14
N GLY A 102 -17.26 19.36 10.05
CA GLY A 102 -18.54 18.99 10.63
C GLY A 102 -18.46 17.78 11.56
N GLU A 103 -19.56 17.03 11.64
CA GLU A 103 -19.62 15.79 12.41
C GLU A 103 -18.78 14.71 11.72
N THR A 104 -18.07 13.91 12.51
CA THR A 104 -17.17 12.86 12.01
C THR A 104 -17.42 11.56 12.76
N GLY A 105 -17.25 10.43 12.09
CA GLY A 105 -17.54 9.11 12.66
C GLY A 105 -16.53 8.03 12.29
N ASN A 106 -16.54 6.94 13.04
CA ASN A 106 -15.89 5.69 12.65
C ASN A 106 -16.72 4.52 13.15
N TRP A 107 -17.47 3.90 12.24
CA TRP A 107 -18.50 2.90 12.57
C TRP A 107 -18.07 1.46 12.26
N SER A 108 -16.83 1.26 11.85
CA SER A 108 -16.28 -0.07 11.60
C SER A 108 -15.22 -0.42 12.62
N GLN A 109 -15.49 -1.47 13.42
CA GLN A 109 -14.50 -2.03 14.33
C GLN A 109 -13.23 -2.50 13.57
N ARG A 110 -13.36 -2.86 12.29
CA ARG A 110 -12.25 -3.30 11.43
C ARG A 110 -11.28 -2.16 11.09
N TYR A 111 -11.81 -0.96 10.82
CA TYR A 111 -11.04 0.20 10.35
C TYR A 111 -10.74 1.22 11.46
N TYR A 112 -11.26 0.99 12.66
CA TYR A 112 -10.84 1.71 13.86
C TYR A 112 -9.40 1.31 14.27
N PRO A 113 -8.50 2.25 14.62
CA PRO A 113 -8.69 3.69 14.82
C PRO A 113 -8.13 4.58 13.70
N TYR A 114 -7.86 4.05 12.50
CA TYR A 114 -7.10 4.76 11.47
C TYR A 114 -7.93 5.37 10.34
N ARG A 115 -9.19 4.95 10.19
CA ARG A 115 -10.16 5.54 9.26
C ARG A 115 -11.05 6.57 9.96
N LEU A 116 -11.49 7.58 9.22
CA LEU A 116 -12.48 8.55 9.64
C LEU A 116 -13.46 8.80 8.49
N LEU A 117 -14.72 9.01 8.84
CA LEU A 117 -15.82 9.30 7.94
C LEU A 117 -16.29 10.73 8.16
N SER A 118 -16.58 11.46 7.09
CA SER A 118 -17.28 12.75 7.15
C SER A 118 -18.15 12.97 5.89
N HIS A 119 -19.18 13.79 6.03
CA HIS A 119 -19.96 14.32 4.91
C HIS A 119 -19.42 15.64 4.38
N GLN A 120 -18.42 16.24 5.02
CA GLN A 120 -17.82 17.48 4.56
C GLN A 120 -16.30 17.40 4.72
N ILE A 121 -15.59 17.80 3.67
CA ILE A 121 -14.13 17.87 3.69
C ILE A 121 -13.66 19.20 3.11
N ARG A 122 -12.51 19.69 3.54
CA ARG A 122 -11.72 20.67 2.80
C ARG A 122 -10.53 19.97 2.18
N VAL A 123 -10.33 20.15 0.87
CA VAL A 123 -9.12 19.65 0.20
C VAL A 123 -8.01 20.66 0.46
N LEU A 124 -6.95 20.23 1.14
CA LEU A 124 -5.86 21.15 1.51
C LEU A 124 -4.84 21.26 0.38
N GLU A 125 -4.25 20.13 0.00
CA GLU A 125 -3.22 20.07 -1.03
C GLU A 125 -3.08 18.65 -1.59
N GLU A 126 -2.43 18.54 -2.75
CA GLU A 126 -1.88 17.28 -3.25
C GLU A 126 -0.53 17.03 -2.60
N THR A 127 -0.22 15.77 -2.28
CA THR A 127 1.09 15.35 -1.77
C THR A 127 1.65 14.21 -2.63
N ASP A 128 2.93 13.91 -2.43
CA ASP A 128 3.62 12.92 -3.24
C ASP A 128 2.93 11.53 -3.19
N ALA A 129 2.51 11.03 -4.34
CA ALA A 129 1.76 9.78 -4.46
C ALA A 129 2.50 8.57 -3.87
N HIS A 130 3.83 8.48 -4.07
CA HIS A 130 4.64 7.35 -3.59
C HIS A 130 4.51 7.12 -2.08
N ARG A 131 4.13 8.13 -1.29
CA ARG A 131 3.90 7.99 0.15
C ARG A 131 2.77 7.00 0.46
N ALA A 132 1.82 6.81 -0.46
CA ALA A 132 0.76 5.82 -0.35
C ALA A 132 1.28 4.38 -0.35
N LEU A 133 2.48 4.15 -0.89
CA LEU A 133 3.19 2.85 -0.86
C LEU A 133 4.03 2.69 0.42
N GLY A 134 3.90 3.61 1.38
CA GLY A 134 4.62 3.60 2.65
C GLY A 134 5.94 4.38 2.62
N PRO A 135 6.73 4.33 3.71
CA PRO A 135 7.94 5.15 3.88
C PRO A 135 9.02 4.93 2.82
N ALA A 136 9.14 3.70 2.30
CA ALA A 136 10.10 3.33 1.25
C ALA A 136 9.49 3.41 -0.16
N GLY A 137 8.37 4.12 -0.35
CA GLY A 137 7.63 4.11 -1.60
C GLY A 137 8.43 4.52 -2.85
N ARG A 138 9.43 5.40 -2.73
CA ARG A 138 10.33 5.75 -3.84
C ARG A 138 11.22 4.56 -4.25
N ASP A 139 11.78 3.87 -3.27
CA ASP A 139 12.66 2.71 -3.50
C ASP A 139 11.86 1.56 -4.12
N VAL A 140 10.64 1.34 -3.62
CA VAL A 140 9.70 0.37 -4.18
C VAL A 140 9.38 0.67 -5.64
N LEU A 141 9.05 1.93 -5.97
CA LEU A 141 8.79 2.32 -7.36
C LEU A 141 10.03 2.16 -8.24
N THR A 142 11.23 2.42 -7.71
CA THR A 142 12.49 2.19 -8.44
C THR A 142 12.64 0.71 -8.80
N VAL A 143 12.46 -0.18 -7.82
CA VAL A 143 12.48 -1.63 -8.06
C VAL A 143 11.45 -2.05 -9.09
N ILE A 144 10.19 -1.59 -8.94
CA ILE A 144 9.10 -1.96 -9.84
C ILE A 144 9.37 -1.45 -11.26
N GLN A 145 9.79 -0.20 -11.42
CA GLN A 145 9.88 0.43 -12.75
C GLN A 145 11.19 0.15 -13.47
N GLN A 146 12.27 -0.16 -12.74
CA GLN A 146 13.62 -0.27 -13.31
C GLN A 146 14.18 -1.67 -13.18
N GLU A 147 14.07 -2.31 -12.02
CA GLU A 147 14.72 -3.62 -11.79
C GLU A 147 13.87 -4.81 -12.26
N ILE A 148 12.56 -4.79 -12.02
CA ILE A 148 11.68 -5.92 -12.38
C ILE A 148 11.65 -6.16 -13.90
N PRO A 149 11.50 -5.14 -14.78
CA PRO A 149 11.43 -5.36 -16.22
C PRO A 149 12.66 -6.09 -16.78
N GLU A 150 13.86 -5.72 -16.33
CA GLU A 150 15.12 -6.34 -16.79
C GLU A 150 15.26 -7.80 -16.34
N ARG A 151 14.66 -8.16 -15.19
CA ARG A 151 14.80 -9.49 -14.59
C ARG A 151 13.68 -10.46 -14.96
N ALA A 152 12.49 -9.95 -15.27
CA ALA A 152 11.30 -10.75 -15.53
C ALA A 152 11.50 -11.77 -16.66
N ALA A 153 12.08 -11.33 -17.79
CA ALA A 153 12.37 -12.20 -18.93
C ALA A 153 13.34 -13.34 -18.57
N ARG A 154 14.39 -13.04 -17.80
CA ARG A 154 15.35 -14.05 -17.35
C ARG A 154 14.69 -15.07 -16.42
N TRP A 155 13.92 -14.63 -15.43
CA TRP A 155 13.23 -15.55 -14.52
C TRP A 155 12.28 -16.49 -15.27
N ALA A 156 11.55 -15.98 -16.25
CA ALA A 156 10.68 -16.81 -17.08
C ALA A 156 11.47 -17.80 -17.92
N ALA A 157 12.56 -17.35 -18.58
CA ALA A 157 13.41 -18.21 -19.39
C ALA A 157 14.11 -19.31 -18.57
N ASP A 158 14.59 -18.99 -17.37
CA ASP A 158 15.22 -19.96 -16.46
C ASP A 158 14.24 -21.06 -16.05
N TRP A 159 12.98 -20.68 -15.79
CA TRP A 159 11.90 -21.65 -15.56
C TRP A 159 11.63 -22.52 -16.77
N ASP A 160 11.51 -21.91 -17.95
CA ASP A 160 11.13 -22.63 -19.17
C ASP A 160 12.25 -23.57 -19.66
N ALA A 161 13.52 -23.27 -19.34
CA ALA A 161 14.67 -24.12 -19.65
C ALA A 161 14.76 -25.38 -18.76
N ASP A 162 14.30 -25.31 -17.50
CA ASP A 162 14.33 -26.42 -16.54
C ASP A 162 13.14 -26.35 -15.55
N PRO A 163 11.90 -26.65 -16.00
CA PRO A 163 10.72 -26.46 -15.16
C PRO A 163 10.73 -27.34 -13.90
N GLU A 164 11.17 -28.60 -14.02
CA GLU A 164 11.20 -29.55 -12.89
C GLU A 164 12.29 -29.19 -11.87
N GLY A 165 13.49 -28.86 -12.34
CA GLY A 165 14.59 -28.45 -11.47
C GLY A 165 14.30 -27.09 -10.82
N MET A 166 13.72 -26.13 -11.54
CA MET A 166 13.29 -24.86 -10.97
C MET A 166 12.15 -25.02 -9.96
N TRP A 167 11.19 -25.91 -10.22
CA TRP A 167 10.13 -26.22 -9.25
C TRP A 167 10.72 -26.78 -7.95
N SER A 168 11.66 -27.73 -8.06
CA SER A 168 12.34 -28.33 -6.90
C SER A 168 13.21 -27.31 -6.14
N ARG A 169 13.96 -26.46 -6.85
CA ARG A 169 14.74 -25.37 -6.25
C ARG A 169 13.85 -24.39 -5.50
N LYS A 170 12.76 -23.93 -6.14
CA LYS A 170 11.77 -23.04 -5.54
C LYS A 170 11.14 -23.66 -4.29
N TRP A 171 10.69 -24.91 -4.39
CA TRP A 171 10.09 -25.61 -3.26
C TRP A 171 11.05 -25.71 -2.07
N ASN A 172 12.29 -26.14 -2.31
CA ASN A 172 13.31 -26.22 -1.27
C ASN A 172 13.61 -24.84 -0.66
N TRP A 173 13.69 -23.80 -1.49
CA TRP A 173 13.89 -22.43 -1.02
C TRP A 173 12.74 -21.91 -0.14
N GLU A 174 11.49 -22.17 -0.53
CA GLU A 174 10.32 -21.75 0.23
C GLU A 174 10.27 -22.40 1.61
N GLN A 175 10.77 -23.63 1.74
CA GLN A 175 10.71 -24.41 2.97
C GLN A 175 11.95 -24.23 3.85
N CYS A 176 13.14 -24.25 3.25
CA CYS A 176 14.41 -24.31 3.96
C CYS A 176 15.25 -23.04 3.84
N GLY A 177 15.00 -22.21 2.81
CA GLY A 177 15.82 -21.04 2.52
C GLY A 177 17.19 -21.39 1.94
N GLY A 178 18.11 -20.42 2.00
CA GLY A 178 19.50 -20.58 1.63
C GLY A 178 20.41 -20.80 2.83
N ARG A 179 21.69 -21.08 2.58
CA ARG A 179 22.69 -21.30 3.65
C ARG A 179 22.84 -20.08 4.58
N THR A 180 22.58 -18.88 4.06
CA THR A 180 22.80 -17.59 4.75
C THR A 180 21.54 -16.74 4.89
N CYS A 181 20.37 -17.27 4.56
CA CYS A 181 19.10 -16.54 4.58
C CYS A 181 17.92 -17.45 4.95
N GLY A 182 16.84 -16.85 5.43
CA GLY A 182 15.64 -17.59 5.84
C GLY A 182 14.90 -18.25 4.69
N SER A 183 13.89 -19.05 5.02
CA SER A 183 13.01 -19.61 3.99
C SER A 183 12.09 -18.55 3.39
N GLY A 184 11.78 -18.70 2.11
CA GLY A 184 10.93 -17.74 1.40
C GLY A 184 9.56 -17.57 2.06
N ARG A 185 8.90 -18.69 2.43
CA ARG A 185 7.57 -18.66 3.04
C ARG A 185 7.57 -17.99 4.41
N TRP A 186 8.61 -18.22 5.20
CA TRP A 186 8.75 -17.56 6.49
C TRP A 186 8.97 -16.05 6.31
N ALA A 187 9.84 -15.64 5.40
CA ALA A 187 10.13 -14.23 5.15
C ALA A 187 8.89 -13.47 4.63
N GLU A 188 8.10 -14.08 3.74
CA GLU A 188 6.81 -13.54 3.30
C GLU A 188 5.82 -13.39 4.47
N SER A 189 5.76 -14.40 5.35
CA SER A 189 4.89 -14.34 6.54
C SER A 189 5.30 -13.21 7.51
N VAL A 190 6.61 -13.01 7.70
CA VAL A 190 7.15 -11.90 8.49
C VAL A 190 6.83 -10.54 7.85
N ALA A 191 6.98 -10.42 6.53
CA ALA A 191 6.61 -9.22 5.79
C ALA A 191 5.13 -8.89 5.95
N PHE A 192 4.24 -9.87 5.71
CA PHE A 192 2.80 -9.71 5.88
C PHE A 192 2.41 -9.29 7.29
N ALA A 193 2.91 -10.00 8.31
CA ALA A 193 2.62 -9.69 9.71
C ALA A 193 3.12 -8.28 10.09
N THR A 194 4.28 -7.88 9.58
CA THR A 194 4.84 -6.54 9.81
C THR A 194 3.99 -5.47 9.16
N SER A 195 3.63 -5.62 7.88
CA SER A 195 2.76 -4.67 7.18
C SER A 195 1.41 -4.53 7.86
N TYR A 196 0.82 -5.63 8.33
CA TYR A 196 -0.43 -5.61 9.08
C TYR A 196 -0.29 -4.84 10.40
N ALA A 197 0.73 -5.16 11.20
CA ALA A 197 0.99 -4.49 12.47
C ALA A 197 1.27 -2.99 12.30
N ARG A 198 1.90 -2.59 11.18
CA ARG A 198 2.25 -1.21 10.86
C ARG A 198 1.15 -0.42 10.17
N ARG A 199 0.04 -1.07 9.79
CA ARG A 199 -1.02 -0.48 8.96
C ARG A 199 -0.50 -0.03 7.59
N GLU A 200 0.13 -0.96 6.90
CA GLU A 200 0.69 -0.82 5.55
C GLU A 200 0.30 -2.02 4.67
N SER A 201 -0.73 -2.78 5.06
CA SER A 201 -1.20 -3.94 4.29
C SER A 201 -1.76 -3.54 2.94
N ALA A 202 -2.52 -2.44 2.86
CA ALA A 202 -3.02 -1.95 1.59
C ALA A 202 -1.88 -1.50 0.66
N ALA A 203 -0.88 -0.80 1.20
CA ALA A 203 0.36 -0.49 0.47
C ALA A 203 1.04 -1.76 -0.05
N GLN A 204 1.28 -2.76 0.80
CA GLN A 204 1.92 -4.01 0.36
C GLN A 204 1.12 -4.71 -0.74
N SER A 205 -0.21 -4.81 -0.60
CA SER A 205 -1.06 -5.39 -1.63
C SER A 205 -0.94 -4.64 -2.95
N TRP A 206 -0.93 -3.30 -2.93
CA TRP A 206 -0.73 -2.51 -4.14
C TRP A 206 0.65 -2.72 -4.77
N ILE A 207 1.71 -2.77 -3.96
CA ILE A 207 3.08 -3.05 -4.40
C ILE A 207 3.15 -4.39 -5.12
N GLU A 208 2.52 -5.42 -4.56
CA GLU A 208 2.47 -6.75 -5.14
C GLU A 208 1.73 -6.78 -6.50
N HIS A 209 0.59 -6.07 -6.62
CA HIS A 209 -0.13 -5.97 -7.89
C HIS A 209 0.67 -5.19 -8.94
N LEU A 210 1.26 -4.05 -8.58
CA LEU A 210 2.10 -3.28 -9.48
C LEU A 210 3.31 -4.08 -9.98
N ALA A 211 3.91 -4.89 -9.11
CA ALA A 211 5.00 -5.80 -9.49
C ALA A 211 4.52 -6.89 -10.48
N GLN A 212 3.31 -7.43 -10.31
CA GLN A 212 2.71 -8.38 -11.24
C GLN A 212 2.41 -7.75 -12.60
N ASP A 213 1.75 -6.59 -12.62
CA ASP A 213 1.43 -5.86 -13.85
C ASP A 213 2.71 -5.51 -14.63
N THR A 214 3.79 -5.19 -13.92
CA THR A 214 5.10 -4.93 -14.55
C THR A 214 5.66 -6.19 -15.21
N VAL A 215 5.54 -7.36 -14.58
CA VAL A 215 5.94 -8.63 -15.20
C VAL A 215 5.10 -8.91 -16.44
N ASP A 216 3.79 -8.65 -16.39
CA ASP A 216 2.92 -8.81 -17.55
C ASP A 216 3.32 -7.92 -18.72
N GLN A 217 3.64 -6.66 -18.44
CA GLN A 217 4.15 -5.72 -19.44
C GLN A 217 5.50 -6.18 -20.00
N ALA A 218 6.44 -6.59 -19.13
CA ALA A 218 7.77 -7.03 -19.55
C ALA A 218 7.75 -8.33 -20.37
N LEU A 219 6.75 -9.18 -20.17
CA LEU A 219 6.60 -10.47 -20.86
C LEU A 219 5.54 -10.45 -21.97
N ALA A 220 4.96 -9.28 -22.30
CA ALA A 220 3.86 -9.17 -23.26
C ALA A 220 4.22 -9.74 -24.64
N ASP A 221 5.44 -9.48 -25.11
CA ASP A 221 5.95 -9.90 -26.43
C ASP A 221 6.80 -11.18 -26.37
N THR A 222 6.73 -11.93 -25.27
CA THR A 222 7.49 -13.17 -25.08
C THR A 222 6.57 -14.40 -25.15
N ASP A 223 7.14 -15.53 -25.54
CA ASP A 223 6.50 -16.86 -25.52
C ASP A 223 6.59 -17.55 -24.15
N ALA A 224 6.92 -16.80 -23.09
CA ALA A 224 7.07 -17.30 -21.73
C ALA A 224 5.86 -18.16 -21.31
N SER A 225 6.15 -19.37 -20.85
CA SER A 225 5.12 -20.31 -20.43
C SER A 225 4.34 -19.77 -19.22
N ARG A 226 3.16 -20.34 -18.97
CA ARG A 226 2.39 -20.04 -17.75
C ARG A 226 3.21 -20.26 -16.48
N GLY A 227 4.07 -21.29 -16.46
CA GLY A 227 4.96 -21.58 -15.33
C GLY A 227 6.01 -20.49 -15.15
N GLY A 228 6.65 -20.07 -16.24
CA GLY A 228 7.65 -18.98 -16.23
C GLY A 228 7.06 -17.65 -15.77
N ARG A 229 5.84 -17.31 -16.23
CA ARG A 229 5.12 -16.11 -15.77
C ARG A 229 4.81 -16.15 -14.27
N LEU A 230 4.26 -17.27 -13.78
CA LEU A 230 3.94 -17.43 -12.36
C LEU A 230 5.20 -17.40 -11.47
N TYR A 231 6.32 -17.94 -11.98
CA TYR A 231 7.59 -17.86 -11.31
C TYR A 231 8.08 -16.40 -11.22
N ALA A 232 8.11 -15.69 -12.36
CA ALA A 232 8.48 -14.28 -12.43
C ALA A 232 7.61 -13.40 -11.51
N TYR A 233 6.30 -13.63 -11.41
CA TYR A 233 5.44 -12.92 -10.45
C TYR A 233 5.89 -13.11 -9.01
N GLY A 234 6.20 -14.34 -8.60
CA GLY A 234 6.66 -14.63 -7.23
C GLY A 234 7.95 -13.88 -6.92
N ARG A 235 8.91 -13.90 -7.85
CA ARG A 235 10.19 -13.19 -7.71
C ARG A 235 10.00 -11.67 -7.68
N ALA A 236 9.17 -11.12 -8.56
CA ALA A 236 8.84 -9.70 -8.63
C ALA A 236 8.19 -9.21 -7.33
N ARG A 237 7.20 -9.94 -6.80
CA ARG A 237 6.57 -9.63 -5.51
C ARG A 237 7.58 -9.66 -4.37
N GLY A 238 8.38 -10.72 -4.24
CA GLY A 238 9.41 -10.83 -3.21
C GLY A 238 10.41 -9.67 -3.25
N LEU A 239 10.87 -9.30 -4.45
CA LEU A 239 11.80 -8.17 -4.64
C LEU A 239 11.17 -6.83 -4.24
N ALA A 240 9.93 -6.56 -4.66
CA ALA A 240 9.25 -5.31 -4.32
C ALA A 240 8.89 -5.21 -2.82
N VAL A 241 8.50 -6.31 -2.19
CA VAL A 241 8.25 -6.39 -0.74
C VAL A 241 9.55 -6.23 0.05
N ALA A 242 10.68 -6.78 -0.44
CA ALA A 242 11.99 -6.53 0.17
C ALA A 242 12.34 -5.03 0.17
N ALA A 243 12.04 -4.33 -0.93
CA ALA A 243 12.25 -2.87 -1.02
C ALA A 243 11.38 -2.10 -0.01
N GLN A 244 10.11 -2.51 0.16
CA GLN A 244 9.20 -1.90 1.14
C GLN A 244 9.77 -1.94 2.57
N HIS A 245 10.46 -3.03 2.91
CA HIS A 245 10.98 -3.28 4.25
C HIS A 245 12.50 -3.15 4.37
N GLN A 246 13.17 -2.54 3.39
CA GLN A 246 14.64 -2.52 3.31
C GLN A 246 15.34 -1.95 4.56
N ASN A 247 14.70 -0.99 5.23
CA ASN A 247 15.23 -0.33 6.42
C ASN A 247 14.70 -0.94 7.74
N ARG A 248 13.99 -2.08 7.66
CA ARG A 248 13.30 -2.70 8.80
C ARG A 248 13.74 -4.12 9.08
N PHE A 249 14.11 -4.84 8.03
CA PHE A 249 14.47 -6.23 8.11
C PHE A 249 15.98 -6.41 8.02
N GLU A 250 16.47 -7.36 8.80
CA GLU A 250 17.85 -7.81 8.71
C GLU A 250 18.11 -8.48 7.34
N PRO A 251 19.37 -8.53 6.88
CA PRO A 251 19.74 -9.18 5.63
C PRO A 251 19.20 -10.62 5.50
N TYR A 252 19.15 -11.37 6.60
CA TYR A 252 18.63 -12.74 6.63
C TYR A 252 17.17 -12.87 6.10
N VAL A 253 16.32 -11.87 6.34
CA VAL A 253 14.93 -11.83 5.84
C VAL A 253 14.89 -11.18 4.46
N LEU A 254 15.63 -10.09 4.25
CA LEU A 254 15.65 -9.38 2.97
C LEU A 254 16.17 -10.26 1.83
N ASP A 255 17.23 -11.02 2.08
CA ASP A 255 17.82 -11.92 1.09
C ASP A 255 16.91 -13.11 0.78
N ALA A 256 16.12 -13.54 1.77
CA ALA A 256 15.07 -14.54 1.58
C ALA A 256 13.95 -14.03 0.65
N LEU A 257 13.47 -12.80 0.86
CA LEU A 257 12.48 -12.14 0.00
C LEU A 257 13.04 -11.89 -1.41
N ARG A 258 14.30 -11.45 -1.50
CA ARG A 258 15.01 -11.23 -2.76
C ARG A 258 15.36 -12.52 -3.49
N GLY A 259 15.25 -13.70 -2.87
CA GLY A 259 15.62 -15.00 -3.46
C GLY A 259 17.11 -15.18 -3.72
N VAL A 260 17.98 -14.66 -2.84
CA VAL A 260 19.43 -14.74 -3.02
C VAL A 260 19.89 -16.20 -3.02
N GLY A 261 20.40 -16.67 -4.17
CA GLY A 261 20.84 -18.06 -4.35
C GLY A 261 19.75 -19.02 -4.85
N LEU A 262 18.50 -18.56 -5.00
CA LEU A 262 17.46 -19.34 -5.70
C LEU A 262 17.71 -19.37 -7.21
N ASP A 263 18.12 -18.22 -7.77
CA ASP A 263 18.32 -18.02 -9.21
C ASP A 263 19.76 -18.35 -9.65
N ALA A 264 20.58 -18.93 -8.76
CA ALA A 264 21.94 -19.33 -9.09
C ALA A 264 21.93 -20.65 -9.88
N PRO A 265 22.69 -20.75 -11.00
CA PRO A 265 22.81 -22.01 -11.70
C PRO A 265 23.41 -23.07 -10.77
N VAL A 266 22.82 -24.27 -10.77
CA VAL A 266 23.40 -25.42 -10.07
C VAL A 266 24.76 -25.70 -10.72
N PRO A 267 25.87 -25.77 -9.96
CA PRO A 267 27.14 -26.19 -10.53
C PRO A 267 26.95 -27.55 -11.19
N ALA A 268 27.36 -27.68 -12.46
CA ALA A 268 27.35 -28.98 -13.12
C ALA A 268 28.09 -29.98 -12.22
N ALA A 269 27.47 -31.14 -11.97
CA ALA A 269 28.08 -32.20 -11.18
C ALA A 269 29.46 -32.53 -11.79
N ALA A 270 30.51 -32.42 -10.97
CA ALA A 270 31.87 -32.76 -11.34
C ALA A 270 32.03 -34.28 -11.54
#